data_AF-A0A101WYI1-F1
#
_entry.id   AF-A0A101WYI1-F1
#
_cell.length_a   1.000
_cell.length_b   1.000
_cell.length_c   1.000
_cell.angle_alpha   90.00
_cell.angle_beta   90.00
_cell.angle_gamma   90.00
#
_symmetry.space_group_name_H-M   'P 1'
#
loop_
_entity.id
_entity.type
_entity.pdbx_description
1 polymer ?
#
loop_
_entity_poly.entity_id
_entity_poly.type
_entity_poly.pdbx_seq_one_letter_code
_entity_poly.pdbx_strand_id
1 'polypeptide(L)'
;MIDPNICLRLRYKRGCGICEKVCPANAINFNDTEKILNLTVDAVIVATGYKFIDPRLPELSIYGYGKYPEVYTNIEFERILDARGPTGGALIKKDGSHPERIVFIQCVGSRHYKINPYCSAYCCMASIKQAILAKEHEPRVDVTILYMDIRAYGKGFQDFYNRAKNEYGIRFIKGRTTGIIEDLSKKKLIVKYEDVLRGTIETMETDMVVLALGIVPNIPSFLNKLGIVRNGRVIIRSEDPISTYVDGIFVIGAALNPTDIPDAVLQGSAAAARVTEYVLRRKTPFKVMRS
;
A
#
# COMPACT_ATOMS: atom_id res chain seq x y z
N MET A 1 4.92 11.02 -19.64
CA MET A 1 4.76 9.80 -20.45
C MET A 1 3.33 9.78 -20.99
N ILE A 2 3.14 9.48 -22.27
CA ILE A 2 1.81 9.44 -22.90
C ILE A 2 1.29 8.00 -22.82
N ASP A 3 0.09 7.79 -22.27
CA ASP A 3 -0.53 6.46 -22.24
C ASP A 3 -1.10 6.11 -23.63
N PRO A 4 -0.59 5.08 -24.32
CA PRO A 4 -1.06 4.70 -25.66
C PRO A 4 -2.50 4.17 -25.67
N ASN A 5 -3.01 3.66 -24.56
CA ASN A 5 -4.38 3.12 -24.47
C ASN A 5 -5.44 4.23 -24.37
N ILE A 6 -5.06 5.38 -23.86
CA ILE A 6 -5.94 6.55 -23.66
C ILE A 6 -5.73 7.59 -24.76
N CYS A 7 -4.51 7.76 -25.26
CA CYS A 7 -4.17 8.77 -26.26
C CYS A 7 -4.89 8.54 -27.60
N LEU A 8 -5.77 9.48 -27.98
CA LEU A 8 -6.52 9.42 -29.24
C LEU A 8 -5.60 9.28 -30.46
N ARG A 9 -4.48 10.02 -30.50
CA ARG A 9 -3.55 10.01 -31.63
C ARG A 9 -2.85 8.66 -31.79
N LEU A 10 -2.39 8.05 -30.68
CA LEU A 10 -1.71 6.75 -30.72
C LEU A 10 -2.70 5.61 -31.00
N ARG A 11 -3.90 5.66 -30.41
CA ARG A 11 -4.92 4.62 -30.54
C ARG A 11 -5.56 4.55 -31.92
N TYR A 12 -5.94 5.69 -32.49
CA TYR A 12 -6.71 5.75 -33.75
C TYR A 12 -5.88 6.17 -34.96
N LYS A 13 -4.57 6.42 -34.79
CA LYS A 13 -3.67 6.98 -35.82
C LYS A 13 -4.21 8.25 -36.48
N ARG A 14 -5.15 8.92 -35.80
CA ARG A 14 -5.85 10.18 -36.13
C ARG A 14 -6.11 10.87 -34.79
N GLY A 15 -5.83 12.17 -34.66
CA GLY A 15 -6.03 12.83 -33.36
C GLY A 15 -5.40 14.21 -33.21
N CYS A 16 -5.63 14.82 -32.05
CA CYS A 16 -5.51 16.26 -31.79
C CYS A 16 -4.09 16.84 -31.95
N GLY A 17 -3.04 16.14 -31.49
CA GLY A 17 -1.67 16.65 -31.46
C GLY A 17 -1.48 17.93 -30.63
N ILE A 18 -2.45 18.29 -29.78
CA ILE A 18 -2.43 19.56 -29.03
C ILE A 18 -1.22 19.61 -28.09
N CYS A 19 -0.96 18.52 -27.37
CA CYS A 19 0.18 18.44 -26.45
C CYS A 19 1.52 18.71 -27.16
N GLU A 20 1.70 18.22 -28.40
CA GLU A 20 2.91 18.44 -29.20
C GLU A 20 3.04 19.91 -29.59
N LYS A 21 1.94 20.53 -30.04
CA LYS A 21 1.91 21.95 -30.44
C LYS A 21 2.20 22.92 -29.30
N VAL A 22 1.74 22.62 -28.08
CA VAL A 22 1.93 23.50 -26.91
C VAL A 22 3.21 23.22 -26.13
N CYS A 23 3.98 22.20 -26.51
CA CYS A 23 5.20 21.81 -25.80
C CYS A 23 6.36 22.75 -26.17
N PRO A 24 6.82 23.63 -25.27
CA PRO A 24 7.91 24.56 -25.60
C PRO A 24 9.25 23.84 -25.78
N ALA A 25 9.41 22.65 -25.18
CA ALA A 25 10.62 21.85 -25.28
C ALA A 25 10.68 20.97 -26.53
N ASN A 26 9.62 20.93 -27.35
CA ASN A 26 9.49 20.02 -28.49
C ASN A 26 9.82 18.54 -28.14
N ALA A 27 9.49 18.13 -26.91
CA ALA A 27 9.92 16.84 -26.37
C ALA A 27 8.97 15.66 -26.73
N ILE A 28 7.82 15.94 -27.34
CA ILE A 28 6.81 14.92 -27.61
C ILE A 28 7.16 14.19 -28.91
N ASN A 29 7.43 12.89 -28.78
CA ASN A 29 7.69 12.00 -29.91
C ASN A 29 6.68 10.85 -29.92
N PHE A 30 5.69 10.90 -30.82
CA PHE A 30 4.70 9.83 -30.98
C PHE A 30 5.25 8.56 -31.64
N ASN A 31 6.44 8.63 -32.22
CA ASN A 31 7.13 7.50 -32.85
C ASN A 31 8.14 6.84 -31.90
N ASP A 32 8.23 7.28 -30.64
CA ASP A 32 9.10 6.63 -29.67
C ASP A 32 8.58 5.23 -29.35
N THR A 33 9.48 4.25 -29.35
CA THR A 33 9.14 2.83 -29.20
C THR A 33 9.98 2.20 -28.11
N GLU A 34 9.49 1.08 -27.57
CA GLU A 34 10.22 0.28 -26.61
C GLU A 34 11.59 -0.13 -27.17
N LYS A 35 12.64 0.07 -26.37
CA LYS A 35 14.01 -0.32 -26.70
C LYS A 35 14.47 -1.38 -25.72
N ILE A 36 14.94 -2.50 -26.26
CA ILE A 36 15.53 -3.57 -25.47
C ILE A 36 17.02 -3.27 -25.31
N LEU A 37 17.46 -3.06 -24.08
CA LEU A 37 18.86 -2.85 -23.73
C LEU A 37 19.44 -4.12 -23.12
N ASN A 38 20.57 -4.59 -23.65
CA ASN A 38 21.33 -5.69 -23.07
C ASN A 38 22.42 -5.13 -22.17
N LEU A 39 22.30 -5.33 -20.86
CA LEU A 39 23.26 -4.88 -19.87
C LEU A 39 23.97 -6.09 -19.26
N THR A 40 25.30 -6.05 -19.21
CA THR A 40 26.09 -7.00 -18.42
C THR A 40 26.29 -6.42 -17.03
N VAL A 41 25.80 -7.13 -16.02
CA VAL A 41 25.86 -6.71 -14.61
C VAL A 41 26.37 -7.86 -13.74
N ASP A 42 27.13 -7.53 -12.70
CA ASP A 42 27.63 -8.52 -11.75
C ASP A 42 26.60 -8.89 -10.68
N ALA A 43 25.71 -7.95 -10.33
CA ALA A 43 24.72 -8.11 -9.29
C ALA A 43 23.38 -7.42 -9.64
N VAL A 44 22.30 -7.92 -9.06
CA VAL A 44 20.92 -7.41 -9.20
C VAL A 44 20.32 -7.22 -7.81
N ILE A 45 19.79 -6.03 -7.54
CA ILE A 45 19.02 -5.73 -6.33
C ILE A 45 17.53 -5.65 -6.71
N VAL A 46 16.71 -6.49 -6.09
CA VAL A 46 15.26 -6.49 -6.25
C VAL A 46 14.63 -5.61 -5.18
N ALA A 47 14.27 -4.39 -5.57
CA ALA A 47 13.61 -3.39 -4.73
C ALA A 47 12.26 -2.96 -5.31
N THR A 48 11.52 -3.91 -5.89
CA THR A 48 10.26 -3.67 -6.65
C THR A 48 9.04 -3.35 -5.80
N GLY A 49 9.22 -3.23 -4.48
CA GLY A 49 8.19 -2.83 -3.54
C GLY A 49 7.08 -3.86 -3.36
N TYR A 50 5.84 -3.37 -3.22
CA TYR A 50 4.67 -4.18 -2.89
C TYR A 50 3.49 -3.88 -3.80
N LYS A 51 2.44 -4.70 -3.68
CA LYS A 51 1.11 -4.46 -4.22
C LYS A 51 0.11 -4.46 -3.08
N PHE A 52 -0.89 -3.58 -3.15
CA PHE A 52 -2.04 -3.68 -2.25
C PHE A 52 -2.88 -4.90 -2.60
N ILE A 53 -3.47 -5.52 -1.58
CA ILE A 53 -4.51 -6.52 -1.76
C ILE A 53 -5.71 -5.83 -2.42
N ASP A 54 -6.27 -6.47 -3.44
CA ASP A 54 -7.45 -5.93 -4.12
C ASP A 54 -8.66 -5.96 -3.15
N PRO A 55 -9.25 -4.80 -2.80
CA PRO A 55 -10.43 -4.75 -1.93
C PRO A 55 -11.68 -5.38 -2.56
N ARG A 56 -11.67 -5.69 -3.86
CA ARG A 56 -12.81 -6.29 -4.59
C ARG A 56 -12.82 -7.82 -4.54
N LEU A 57 -11.85 -8.45 -3.88
CA LEU A 57 -11.83 -9.91 -3.73
C LEU A 57 -13.15 -10.40 -3.07
N PRO A 58 -13.72 -11.54 -3.51
CA PRO A 58 -14.98 -12.06 -2.96
C PRO A 58 -14.96 -12.23 -1.43
N GLU A 59 -13.83 -12.63 -0.87
CA GLU A 59 -13.59 -12.79 0.57
C GLU A 59 -13.66 -11.47 1.35
N LEU A 60 -13.55 -10.33 0.67
CA LEU A 60 -13.63 -8.98 1.23
C LEU A 60 -14.96 -8.27 0.92
N SER A 61 -15.91 -8.98 0.30
CA SER A 61 -17.23 -8.40 -0.04
C SER A 61 -18.00 -7.83 1.16
N ILE A 62 -17.75 -8.34 2.38
CA ILE A 62 -18.34 -7.83 3.63
C ILE A 62 -18.02 -6.36 3.92
N TYR A 63 -16.93 -5.84 3.34
CA TYR A 63 -16.53 -4.43 3.52
C TYR A 63 -17.22 -3.50 2.51
N GLY A 64 -17.92 -4.03 1.49
CA GLY A 64 -18.72 -3.24 0.56
C GLY A 64 -17.95 -2.25 -0.31
N TYR A 65 -16.63 -2.42 -0.47
CA TYR A 65 -15.84 -1.57 -1.36
C TYR A 65 -16.32 -1.67 -2.81
N GLY A 66 -16.48 -0.52 -3.48
CA GLY A 66 -17.03 -0.43 -4.83
C GLY A 66 -18.56 -0.55 -4.91
N LYS A 67 -19.22 -1.09 -3.88
CA LYS A 67 -20.68 -1.08 -3.74
C LYS A 67 -21.15 0.21 -3.06
N TYR A 68 -20.52 0.58 -1.96
CA TYR A 68 -20.87 1.77 -1.19
C TYR A 68 -19.92 2.93 -1.55
N PRO A 69 -20.43 4.11 -1.95
CA PRO A 69 -19.59 5.23 -2.36
C PRO A 69 -18.59 5.66 -1.29
N GLU A 70 -19.01 5.70 -0.03
CA GLU A 70 -18.24 6.23 1.09
C GLU A 70 -17.34 5.20 1.80
N VAL A 71 -17.07 4.07 1.14
CA VAL A 71 -16.04 3.11 1.54
C VAL A 71 -14.79 3.36 0.70
N TYR A 72 -13.73 3.79 1.36
CA TYR A 72 -12.44 4.12 0.77
C TYR A 72 -11.38 3.10 1.22
N THR A 73 -10.37 2.92 0.40
CA THR A 73 -9.09 2.32 0.81
C THR A 73 -8.24 3.36 1.53
N ASN A 74 -7.31 2.90 2.36
CA ASN A 74 -6.36 3.80 3.02
C ASN A 74 -5.47 4.57 2.04
N ILE A 75 -5.22 4.06 0.82
CA ILE A 75 -4.46 4.79 -0.19
C ILE A 75 -5.29 5.87 -0.90
N GLU A 76 -6.59 5.63 -1.14
CA GLU A 76 -7.49 6.69 -1.60
C GLU A 76 -7.62 7.79 -0.56
N PHE A 77 -7.70 7.42 0.73
CA PHE A 77 -7.71 8.37 1.83
C PHE A 77 -6.41 9.19 1.93
N GLU A 78 -5.23 8.61 1.69
CA GLU A 78 -3.98 9.38 1.53
C GLU A 78 -4.10 10.41 0.40
N ARG A 79 -4.69 10.03 -0.75
CA ARG A 79 -4.85 10.97 -1.87
C ARG A 79 -5.81 12.11 -1.51
N ILE A 80 -6.84 11.86 -0.71
CA ILE A 80 -7.77 12.88 -0.22
C ILE A 80 -7.07 13.89 0.70
N LEU A 81 -6.18 13.42 1.58
CA LEU A 81 -5.48 14.29 2.52
C LEU A 81 -4.20 14.93 1.96
N ASP A 82 -3.70 14.48 0.81
CA ASP A 82 -2.53 15.11 0.17
C ASP A 82 -2.91 16.49 -0.38
N ALA A 83 -2.14 17.52 -0.02
CA ALA A 83 -2.25 18.88 -0.57
C ALA A 83 -2.08 18.93 -2.10
N ARG A 84 -1.36 17.97 -2.69
CA ARG A 84 -1.23 17.76 -4.15
C ARG A 84 -2.20 16.68 -4.67
N GLY A 85 -3.15 16.30 -3.84
CA GLY A 85 -4.23 15.38 -4.11
C GLY A 85 -5.30 15.97 -5.04
N PRO A 86 -6.20 15.13 -5.56
CA PRO A 86 -7.35 15.58 -6.36
C PRO A 86 -8.30 16.51 -5.59
N THR A 87 -8.24 16.51 -4.26
CA THR A 87 -9.07 17.32 -3.35
C THR A 87 -8.30 18.51 -2.76
N GLY A 88 -7.04 18.72 -3.14
CA GLY A 88 -6.19 19.77 -2.57
C GLY A 88 -5.92 19.63 -1.07
N GLY A 89 -6.08 18.43 -0.51
CA GLY A 89 -5.93 18.14 0.93
C GLY A 89 -7.21 18.31 1.75
N ALA A 90 -8.34 18.69 1.13
CA ALA A 90 -9.60 18.81 1.85
C ALA A 90 -10.15 17.42 2.24
N LEU A 91 -10.53 17.24 3.51
CA LEU A 91 -11.18 16.03 4.01
C LEU A 91 -12.65 16.00 3.57
N ILE A 92 -12.89 15.44 2.38
CA ILE A 92 -14.22 15.41 1.74
C ILE A 92 -14.62 13.99 1.30
N LYS A 93 -15.93 13.75 1.32
CA LYS A 93 -16.60 12.59 0.72
C LYS A 93 -16.76 12.76 -0.79
N LYS A 94 -17.20 11.70 -1.48
CA LYS A 94 -17.44 11.73 -2.94
C LYS A 94 -18.57 12.67 -3.34
N ASP A 95 -19.53 12.87 -2.45
CA ASP A 95 -20.62 13.85 -2.61
C ASP A 95 -20.17 15.30 -2.37
N GLY A 96 -18.91 15.53 -2.00
CA GLY A 96 -18.33 16.85 -1.75
C GLY A 96 -18.53 17.38 -0.33
N SER A 97 -19.27 16.67 0.53
CA SER A 97 -19.48 17.08 1.92
C SER A 97 -18.37 16.56 2.85
N HIS A 98 -18.20 17.20 4.00
CA HIS A 98 -17.22 16.78 5.02
C HIS A 98 -17.81 15.64 5.87
N PRO A 99 -17.04 14.58 6.19
CA PRO A 99 -17.50 13.54 7.11
C PRO A 99 -17.50 14.08 8.56
N GLU A 100 -18.55 13.76 9.32
CA GLU A 100 -18.59 14.01 10.77
C GLU A 100 -18.02 12.82 11.54
N ARG A 101 -18.12 11.61 10.97
CA ARG A 101 -17.62 10.37 11.55
C ARG A 101 -16.87 9.52 10.53
N ILE A 102 -15.69 9.03 10.93
CA ILE A 102 -14.83 8.15 10.14
C ILE A 102 -14.50 6.89 10.93
N VAL A 103 -14.63 5.74 10.27
CA VAL A 103 -14.24 4.44 10.84
C VAL A 103 -13.13 3.82 10.01
N PHE A 104 -11.97 3.65 10.61
CA PHE A 104 -10.87 2.86 10.05
C PHE A 104 -11.03 1.40 10.43
N ILE A 105 -10.85 0.50 9.47
CA ILE A 105 -10.93 -0.94 9.69
C ILE A 105 -9.57 -1.57 9.42
N GLN A 106 -8.98 -2.16 10.45
CA GLN A 106 -7.66 -2.77 10.36
C GLN A 106 -7.67 -4.15 9.72
N CYS A 107 -6.49 -4.56 9.25
CA CYS A 107 -6.22 -5.91 8.77
C CYS A 107 -7.11 -6.33 7.58
N VAL A 108 -7.55 -5.41 6.73
CA VAL A 108 -8.36 -5.75 5.55
C VAL A 108 -7.46 -6.51 4.56
N GLY A 109 -7.79 -7.78 4.31
CA GLY A 109 -6.98 -8.67 3.50
C GLY A 109 -5.73 -9.24 4.19
N SER A 110 -5.29 -8.71 5.33
CA SER A 110 -4.16 -9.25 6.12
C SER A 110 -4.64 -10.11 7.27
N ARG A 111 -3.78 -11.01 7.77
CA ARG A 111 -4.16 -11.95 8.85
C ARG A 111 -5.48 -12.66 8.52
N HIS A 112 -5.63 -13.00 7.23
CA HIS A 112 -6.82 -13.59 6.64
C HIS A 112 -6.42 -14.90 5.98
N TYR A 113 -6.94 -16.03 6.49
CA TYR A 113 -6.47 -17.37 6.13
C TYR A 113 -6.56 -17.70 4.63
N LYS A 114 -7.55 -17.15 3.91
CA LYS A 114 -7.71 -17.36 2.44
C LYS A 114 -6.89 -16.42 1.55
N ILE A 115 -6.50 -15.24 2.04
CA ILE A 115 -5.96 -14.17 1.19
C ILE A 115 -4.48 -13.97 1.50
N ASN A 116 -4.18 -13.51 2.72
CA ASN A 116 -2.84 -13.30 3.20
C ASN A 116 -2.82 -13.59 4.71
N PRO A 117 -2.26 -14.73 5.16
CA PRO A 117 -2.24 -15.09 6.58
C PRO A 117 -1.29 -14.20 7.39
N TYR A 118 -0.45 -13.39 6.74
CA TYR A 118 0.56 -12.57 7.39
C TYR A 118 0.04 -11.17 7.74
N CYS A 119 0.72 -10.54 8.70
CA CYS A 119 0.55 -9.12 8.98
C CYS A 119 1.29 -8.29 7.93
N SER A 120 0.70 -7.16 7.55
CA SER A 120 1.31 -6.21 6.62
C SER A 120 2.28 -5.22 7.27
N ALA A 121 2.49 -5.29 8.59
CA ALA A 121 3.38 -4.48 9.41
C ALA A 121 3.10 -2.95 9.46
N TYR A 122 2.67 -2.34 8.36
CA TYR A 122 2.52 -0.87 8.24
C TYR A 122 1.12 -0.34 8.63
N CYS A 123 0.07 -1.15 8.43
CA CYS A 123 -1.31 -0.64 8.38
C CYS A 123 -1.80 0.00 9.68
N CYS A 124 -1.41 -0.51 10.85
CA CYS A 124 -1.77 0.09 12.14
C CYS A 124 -1.26 1.53 12.25
N MET A 125 0.04 1.73 11.97
CA MET A 125 0.67 3.05 12.08
C MET A 125 0.19 4.00 10.99
N ALA A 126 -0.03 3.48 9.77
CA ALA A 126 -0.60 4.28 8.68
C ALA A 126 -1.98 4.82 9.04
N SER A 127 -2.89 3.99 9.57
CA SER A 127 -4.22 4.45 9.98
C SER A 127 -4.19 5.38 11.18
N ILE A 128 -3.30 5.17 12.16
CA ILE A 128 -3.14 6.10 13.28
C ILE A 128 -2.69 7.47 12.77
N LYS A 129 -1.72 7.50 11.85
CA LYS A 129 -1.27 8.73 11.19
C LYS A 129 -2.43 9.40 10.44
N GLN A 130 -3.15 8.66 9.61
CA GLN A 130 -4.29 9.17 8.86
C GLN A 130 -5.41 9.70 9.76
N ALA A 131 -5.68 9.03 10.89
CA ALA A 131 -6.67 9.47 11.87
C ALA A 131 -6.26 10.78 12.56
N ILE A 132 -4.97 10.94 12.91
CA ILE A 132 -4.44 12.21 13.44
C ILE A 132 -4.58 13.31 12.38
N LEU A 133 -4.17 13.05 11.13
CA LEU A 133 -4.28 14.03 10.05
C LEU A 133 -5.75 14.42 9.80
N ALA A 134 -6.69 13.49 9.88
CA ALA A 134 -8.12 13.79 9.78
C ALA A 134 -8.56 14.77 10.87
N LYS A 135 -8.12 14.56 12.12
CA LYS A 135 -8.38 15.48 13.25
C LYS A 135 -7.68 16.83 13.11
N GLU A 136 -6.50 16.88 12.51
CA GLU A 136 -5.80 18.15 12.24
C GLU A 136 -6.51 18.98 11.16
N HIS A 137 -7.06 18.32 10.13
CA HIS A 137 -7.84 19.00 9.08
C HIS A 137 -9.24 19.39 9.57
N GLU A 138 -9.90 18.51 10.33
CA GLU A 138 -11.23 18.72 10.88
C GLU A 138 -11.29 18.34 12.37
N PRO A 139 -11.03 19.28 13.30
CA PRO A 139 -10.95 18.99 14.74
C PRO A 139 -12.19 18.31 15.33
N ARG A 140 -13.36 18.55 14.74
CA ARG A 140 -14.65 18.02 15.19
C ARG A 140 -15.00 16.64 14.64
N VAL A 141 -14.24 16.10 13.68
CA VAL A 141 -14.55 14.78 13.11
C VAL A 141 -14.33 13.68 14.14
N ASP A 142 -15.31 12.82 14.37
CA ASP A 142 -15.14 11.66 15.24
C ASP A 142 -14.44 10.53 14.49
N VAL A 143 -13.32 10.05 15.03
CA VAL A 143 -12.54 8.99 14.40
C VAL A 143 -12.48 7.77 15.30
N THR A 144 -12.83 6.61 14.72
CA THR A 144 -12.72 5.31 15.38
C THR A 144 -11.84 4.38 14.56
N ILE A 145 -10.95 3.63 15.22
CA ILE A 145 -10.16 2.56 14.62
C ILE A 145 -10.61 1.22 15.20
N LEU A 146 -11.16 0.35 14.36
CA LEU A 146 -11.48 -1.05 14.68
C LEU A 146 -10.24 -1.92 14.44
N TYR A 147 -9.77 -2.62 15.47
CA TYR A 147 -8.52 -3.36 15.41
C TYR A 147 -8.55 -4.69 16.18
N MET A 148 -7.72 -5.66 15.78
CA MET A 148 -7.46 -6.85 16.59
C MET A 148 -6.35 -6.58 17.61
N ASP A 149 -5.18 -6.18 17.10
CA ASP A 149 -4.01 -5.79 17.89
C ASP A 149 -3.40 -4.53 17.26
N ILE A 150 -3.03 -3.54 18.06
CA ILE A 150 -2.23 -2.41 17.60
C ILE A 150 -0.76 -2.85 17.61
N ARG A 151 -0.12 -2.83 16.44
CA ARG A 151 1.28 -3.20 16.27
C ARG A 151 2.16 -1.97 16.12
N ALA A 152 2.45 -1.32 17.24
CA ALA A 152 3.27 -0.12 17.33
C ALA A 152 4.71 -0.48 17.76
N TYR A 153 5.44 -1.25 16.94
CA TYR A 153 6.70 -1.89 17.33
C TYR A 153 7.97 -1.04 17.10
N GLY A 154 7.90 -0.01 16.25
CA GLY A 154 9.03 0.86 15.94
C GLY A 154 9.35 1.88 17.03
N LYS A 155 10.53 2.51 16.95
CA LYS A 155 10.93 3.57 17.88
C LYS A 155 9.91 4.72 17.87
N GLY A 156 9.37 5.05 19.05
CA GLY A 156 8.37 6.11 19.23
C GLY A 156 6.96 5.76 18.71
N PHE A 157 6.73 4.54 18.19
CA PHE A 157 5.41 4.17 17.66
C PHE A 157 4.37 4.05 18.78
N GLN A 158 4.77 3.52 19.95
CA GLN A 158 3.89 3.45 21.11
C GLN A 158 3.48 4.85 21.61
N ASP A 159 4.42 5.79 21.64
CA ASP A 159 4.15 7.18 21.99
C ASP A 159 3.21 7.84 20.97
N PHE A 160 3.40 7.56 19.69
CA PHE A 160 2.51 8.04 18.63
C PHE A 160 1.08 7.48 18.77
N TYR A 161 0.93 6.20 19.12
CA TYR A 161 -0.37 5.62 19.47
C TYR A 161 -0.99 6.28 20.71
N ASN A 162 -0.21 6.48 21.77
CA ASN A 162 -0.67 7.15 22.98
C ASN A 162 -1.13 8.58 22.68
N ARG A 163 -0.37 9.32 21.84
CA ARG A 163 -0.72 10.65 21.35
C ARG A 163 -2.06 10.67 20.64
N ALA A 164 -2.26 9.74 19.69
CA ALA A 164 -3.52 9.60 18.96
C ALA A 164 -4.72 9.42 19.89
N LYS A 165 -4.57 8.59 20.93
CA LYS A 165 -5.61 8.32 21.90
C LYS A 165 -5.86 9.50 22.85
N ASN A 166 -4.80 10.02 23.47
CA ASN A 166 -4.90 10.93 24.61
C ASN A 166 -5.05 12.40 24.19
N GLU A 167 -4.40 12.82 23.10
CA GLU A 167 -4.39 14.22 22.65
C GLU A 167 -5.42 14.46 21.53
N TYR A 168 -5.55 13.51 20.60
CA TYR A 168 -6.47 13.63 19.45
C TYR A 168 -7.84 12.99 19.69
N GLY A 169 -8.04 12.32 20.82
CA GLY A 169 -9.31 11.67 21.17
C GLY A 169 -9.75 10.58 20.20
N ILE A 170 -8.82 9.96 19.47
CA ILE A 170 -9.14 8.88 18.53
C ILE A 170 -9.58 7.65 19.32
N ARG A 171 -10.76 7.11 18.98
CA ARG A 171 -11.32 5.94 19.65
C ARG A 171 -10.72 4.67 19.07
N PHE A 172 -10.31 3.76 19.94
CA PHE A 172 -9.78 2.45 19.56
C PHE A 172 -10.73 1.39 20.12
N ILE A 173 -11.33 0.59 19.24
CA ILE A 173 -12.21 -0.51 19.63
C ILE A 173 -11.57 -1.82 19.22
N LYS A 174 -11.32 -2.68 20.21
CA LYS A 174 -10.77 -4.02 19.97
C LYS A 174 -11.90 -4.90 19.43
N GLY A 175 -11.82 -5.21 18.14
CA GLY A 175 -12.93 -5.78 17.40
C GLY A 175 -12.64 -6.02 15.92
N ARG A 176 -13.45 -6.89 15.30
CA ARG A 176 -13.51 -7.05 13.85
C ARG A 176 -14.88 -6.68 13.34
N THR A 177 -14.94 -6.07 12.16
CA THR A 177 -16.20 -5.89 11.46
C THR A 177 -16.73 -7.24 10.98
N THR A 178 -18.04 -7.40 11.05
CA THR A 178 -18.78 -8.54 10.51
C THR A 178 -19.52 -8.18 9.23
N GLY A 179 -19.67 -6.88 8.94
CA GLY A 179 -20.24 -6.39 7.70
C GLY A 179 -20.50 -4.90 7.74
N ILE A 180 -20.64 -4.31 6.55
CA ILE A 180 -21.06 -2.92 6.36
C ILE A 180 -22.33 -2.94 5.53
N ILE A 181 -23.31 -2.13 5.96
CA ILE A 181 -24.51 -1.84 5.20
C ILE A 181 -24.67 -0.33 5.04
N GLU A 182 -25.48 0.09 4.09
CA GLU A 182 -25.84 1.49 3.89
C GLU A 182 -27.29 1.70 4.32
N ASP A 183 -27.52 2.70 5.14
CA ASP A 183 -28.85 3.22 5.46
C ASP A 183 -29.16 4.35 4.47
N LEU A 184 -29.94 4.02 3.44
CA LEU A 184 -30.33 4.96 2.39
C LEU A 184 -31.20 6.11 2.91
N SER A 185 -31.94 5.91 4.01
CA SER A 185 -32.81 6.95 4.58
C SER A 185 -31.99 8.06 5.23
N LYS A 186 -30.87 7.69 5.88
CA LYS A 186 -29.96 8.61 6.56
C LYS A 186 -28.76 9.01 5.71
N LYS A 187 -28.53 8.32 4.58
CA LYS A 187 -27.30 8.42 3.76
C LYS A 187 -26.04 8.18 4.59
N LYS A 188 -26.08 7.17 5.47
CA LYS A 188 -24.96 6.79 6.34
C LYS A 188 -24.59 5.32 6.15
N LEU A 189 -23.36 4.98 6.47
CA LEU A 189 -22.90 3.61 6.58
C LEU A 189 -23.13 3.12 8.01
N ILE A 190 -23.55 1.87 8.16
CA ILE A 190 -23.64 1.18 9.44
C ILE A 190 -22.58 0.09 9.44
N VAL A 191 -21.60 0.22 10.33
CA VAL A 191 -20.57 -0.80 10.56
C VAL A 191 -21.03 -1.70 11.70
N LYS A 192 -21.22 -2.99 11.42
CA LYS A 192 -21.53 -4.01 12.42
C LYS A 192 -20.23 -4.69 12.86
N TYR A 193 -19.89 -4.66 14.14
CA TYR A 193 -18.60 -5.16 14.62
C TYR A 193 -18.73 -5.91 15.95
N GLU A 194 -17.79 -6.80 16.19
CA GLU A 194 -17.59 -7.43 17.50
C GLU A 194 -16.85 -6.45 18.42
N ASP A 195 -17.39 -6.17 19.61
CA ASP A 195 -16.66 -5.49 20.69
C ASP A 195 -16.13 -6.57 21.65
N VAL A 196 -14.84 -6.90 21.51
CA VAL A 196 -14.21 -7.99 22.27
C VAL A 196 -14.19 -7.70 23.77
N LEU A 197 -14.13 -6.42 24.17
CA LEU A 197 -14.09 -6.05 25.58
C LEU A 197 -15.46 -6.16 26.24
N ARG A 198 -16.54 -5.95 25.47
CA ARG A 198 -17.93 -6.10 25.94
C ARG A 198 -18.49 -7.51 25.72
N GLY A 199 -17.90 -8.29 24.82
CA GLY A 199 -18.43 -9.59 24.42
C GLY A 199 -19.74 -9.50 23.62
N THR A 200 -20.00 -8.36 22.97
CA THR A 200 -21.24 -8.10 22.22
C THR A 200 -20.95 -7.80 20.75
N ILE A 201 -21.98 -7.95 19.91
CA ILE A 201 -21.97 -7.43 18.54
C ILE A 201 -22.72 -6.11 18.54
N GLU A 202 -22.02 -5.05 18.16
CA GLU A 202 -22.51 -3.67 18.17
C GLU A 202 -22.65 -3.13 16.74
N THR A 203 -23.33 -2.00 16.62
CA THR A 203 -23.42 -1.23 15.38
C THR A 203 -22.99 0.22 15.63
N MET A 204 -22.39 0.83 14.62
CA MET A 204 -22.03 2.25 14.65
C MET A 204 -22.32 2.88 13.28
N GLU A 205 -23.03 4.01 13.30
CA GLU A 205 -23.24 4.85 12.14
C GLU A 205 -21.98 5.69 11.84
N THR A 206 -21.60 5.77 10.58
CA THR A 206 -20.47 6.55 10.10
C THR A 206 -20.75 7.16 8.74
N ASP A 207 -20.12 8.30 8.44
CA ASP A 207 -20.25 8.96 7.14
C ASP A 207 -19.19 8.46 6.16
N MET A 208 -18.06 7.94 6.68
CA MET A 208 -16.96 7.41 5.89
C MET A 208 -16.36 6.16 6.55
N VAL A 209 -15.98 5.18 5.73
CA VAL A 209 -15.17 4.02 6.14
C VAL A 209 -13.86 4.01 5.39
N VAL A 210 -12.75 3.74 6.10
CA VAL A 210 -11.42 3.60 5.51
C VAL A 210 -10.88 2.19 5.78
N LEU A 211 -10.66 1.43 4.71
CA LEU A 211 -10.14 0.07 4.74
C LEU A 211 -8.61 0.11 4.75
N ALA A 212 -7.98 -0.31 5.85
CA ALA A 212 -6.53 -0.44 5.93
C ALA A 212 -6.08 -1.72 5.24
N LEU A 213 -5.77 -1.61 3.94
CA LEU A 213 -5.48 -2.74 3.08
C LEU A 213 -4.15 -3.39 3.41
N GLY A 214 -4.11 -4.71 3.31
CA GLY A 214 -2.88 -5.46 3.32
C GLY A 214 -2.02 -5.21 2.09
N ILE A 215 -0.74 -5.52 2.22
CA ILE A 215 0.23 -5.50 1.13
C ILE A 215 0.87 -6.88 0.97
N VAL A 216 1.22 -7.20 -0.27
CA VAL A 216 1.96 -8.40 -0.64
C VAL A 216 3.19 -8.01 -1.48
N PRO A 217 4.30 -8.75 -1.41
CA PRO A 217 5.49 -8.45 -2.20
C PRO A 217 5.21 -8.38 -3.71
N ASN A 218 5.80 -7.39 -4.38
CA ASN A 218 5.75 -7.29 -5.84
C ASN A 218 6.94 -8.05 -6.46
N ILE A 219 6.79 -9.36 -6.60
CA ILE A 219 7.88 -10.25 -7.04
C ILE A 219 8.00 -10.26 -8.56
N PRO A 220 9.18 -9.91 -9.13
CA PRO A 220 9.44 -10.08 -10.55
C PRO A 220 9.31 -11.54 -11.01
N SER A 221 8.76 -11.74 -12.20
CA SER A 221 8.51 -13.10 -12.73
C SER A 221 9.78 -13.94 -12.89
N PHE A 222 10.94 -13.33 -13.13
CA PHE A 222 12.20 -14.06 -13.28
C PHE A 222 12.63 -14.76 -11.98
N LEU A 223 12.30 -14.24 -10.79
CA LEU A 223 12.63 -14.91 -9.53
C LEU A 223 11.87 -16.24 -9.37
N ASN A 224 10.64 -16.31 -9.90
CA ASN A 224 9.89 -17.57 -9.95
C ASN A 224 10.57 -18.58 -10.88
N LYS A 225 11.09 -18.12 -12.03
CA LYS A 225 11.83 -18.97 -12.98
C LYS A 225 13.13 -19.51 -12.38
N LEU A 226 13.72 -18.78 -11.44
CA LEU A 226 14.91 -19.20 -10.68
C LEU A 226 14.58 -20.15 -9.51
N GLY A 227 13.31 -20.47 -9.26
CA GLY A 227 12.91 -21.39 -8.19
C GLY A 227 13.07 -20.83 -6.77
N ILE A 228 13.30 -19.52 -6.62
CA ILE A 228 13.54 -18.88 -5.31
C ILE A 228 12.31 -18.15 -4.77
N VAL A 229 11.10 -18.56 -5.18
CA VAL A 229 9.85 -18.00 -4.67
C VAL A 229 8.99 -19.10 -4.09
N ARG A 230 8.57 -18.94 -2.83
CA ARG A 230 7.70 -19.87 -2.13
C ARG A 230 6.59 -19.09 -1.42
N ASN A 231 5.33 -19.49 -1.64
CA ASN A 231 4.15 -18.85 -1.04
C ASN A 231 4.12 -17.32 -1.25
N GLY A 232 4.48 -16.86 -2.45
CA GLY A 232 4.50 -15.43 -2.80
C GLY A 232 5.57 -14.61 -2.08
N ARG A 233 6.64 -15.26 -1.59
CA ARG A 233 7.80 -14.61 -0.96
C ARG A 233 9.10 -15.16 -1.54
N VAL A 234 10.12 -14.30 -1.62
CA VAL A 234 11.46 -14.71 -2.02
C VAL A 234 12.12 -15.46 -0.87
N ILE A 235 12.71 -16.63 -1.16
CA ILE A 235 13.51 -17.35 -0.18
C ILE A 235 14.91 -16.73 -0.10
N ILE A 236 15.32 -16.41 1.13
CA ILE A 236 16.60 -15.78 1.46
C ILE A 236 17.43 -16.70 2.34
N ARG A 237 18.74 -16.43 2.40
CA ARG A 237 19.65 -17.14 3.28
C ARG A 237 19.35 -16.81 4.74
N SER A 238 19.46 -17.79 5.63
CA SER A 238 19.17 -17.60 7.06
C SER A 238 20.17 -16.68 7.74
N GLU A 239 21.42 -16.71 7.29
CA GLU A 239 22.55 -15.95 7.82
C GLU A 239 22.69 -14.54 7.21
N ASP A 240 21.96 -14.24 6.14
CA ASP A 240 22.05 -12.97 5.41
C ASP A 240 20.66 -12.54 4.92
N PRO A 241 19.98 -11.62 5.64
CA PRO A 241 18.56 -11.35 5.49
C PRO A 241 18.18 -10.60 4.20
N ILE A 242 19.15 -10.28 3.33
CA ILE A 242 18.93 -9.59 2.06
C ILE A 242 19.46 -10.36 0.84
N SER A 243 20.22 -11.44 1.08
CA SER A 243 20.79 -12.28 0.01
C SER A 243 19.88 -13.46 -0.31
N THR A 244 19.67 -13.71 -1.60
CA THR A 244 18.96 -14.90 -2.06
C THR A 244 19.89 -16.11 -2.15
N TYR A 245 19.34 -17.29 -2.41
CA TYR A 245 20.14 -18.49 -2.70
C TYR A 245 20.83 -18.46 -4.08
N VAL A 246 20.51 -17.47 -4.93
CA VAL A 246 21.23 -17.25 -6.20
C VAL A 246 22.27 -16.15 -6.00
N ASP A 247 23.54 -16.50 -6.19
CA ASP A 247 24.65 -15.55 -6.05
C ASP A 247 24.47 -14.33 -6.95
N GLY A 248 24.67 -13.15 -6.38
CA GLY A 248 24.54 -11.87 -7.07
C GLY A 248 23.11 -11.34 -7.14
N ILE A 249 22.11 -12.06 -6.63
CA ILE A 249 20.74 -11.59 -6.52
C ILE A 249 20.40 -11.30 -5.06
N PHE A 250 20.01 -10.05 -4.81
CA PHE A 250 19.61 -9.52 -3.52
C PHE A 250 18.15 -9.05 -3.59
N VAL A 251 17.45 -9.08 -2.46
CA VAL A 251 16.05 -8.62 -2.37
C VAL A 251 15.87 -7.78 -1.10
N ILE A 252 15.22 -6.62 -1.24
CA ILE A 252 15.07 -5.65 -0.15
C ILE A 252 13.71 -4.97 -0.12
N GLY A 253 13.45 -4.29 0.99
CA GLY A 253 12.26 -3.52 1.26
C GLY A 253 11.00 -4.37 1.16
N ALA A 254 9.94 -3.76 0.66
CA ALA A 254 8.64 -4.43 0.59
C ALA A 254 8.57 -5.59 -0.43
N ALA A 255 9.58 -5.73 -1.30
CA ALA A 255 9.71 -6.89 -2.19
C ALA A 255 10.22 -8.14 -1.45
N LEU A 256 10.90 -7.96 -0.31
CA LEU A 256 11.28 -9.04 0.57
C LEU A 256 10.10 -9.42 1.48
N ASN A 257 9.61 -8.46 2.27
CA ASN A 257 8.49 -8.64 3.20
C ASN A 257 7.79 -7.30 3.46
N PRO A 258 6.53 -7.28 3.93
CA PRO A 258 5.89 -6.04 4.37
C PRO A 258 6.77 -5.29 5.38
N THR A 259 7.19 -4.09 5.02
CA THR A 259 8.23 -3.31 5.70
C THR A 259 7.82 -1.84 5.69
N ASP A 260 8.19 -1.08 6.73
CA ASP A 260 7.97 0.36 6.76
C ASP A 260 9.10 1.13 6.05
N ILE A 261 9.00 2.46 5.98
CA ILE A 261 9.98 3.27 5.25
C ILE A 261 11.37 3.23 5.91
N PRO A 262 11.53 3.43 7.23
CA PRO A 262 12.84 3.37 7.88
C PRO A 262 13.56 2.03 7.64
N ASP A 263 12.87 0.90 7.81
CA ASP A 263 13.46 -0.41 7.60
C ASP A 263 13.83 -0.65 6.13
N ALA A 264 13.02 -0.15 5.18
CA ALA A 264 13.34 -0.24 3.75
C ALA A 264 14.59 0.58 3.39
N VAL A 265 14.78 1.76 3.97
CA VAL A 265 15.97 2.60 3.78
C VAL A 265 17.21 1.93 4.38
N LEU A 266 17.08 1.34 5.56
CA LEU A 266 18.15 0.57 6.21
C LEU A 266 18.59 -0.59 5.32
N GLN A 267 17.64 -1.36 4.78
CA GLN A 267 17.94 -2.46 3.87
C GLN A 267 18.57 -2.00 2.55
N GLY A 268 18.19 -0.82 2.04
CA GLY A 268 18.84 -0.21 0.87
C GLY A 268 20.33 0.05 1.10
N SER A 269 20.67 0.58 2.29
CA SER A 269 22.07 0.82 2.67
C SER A 269 22.83 -0.49 2.87
N ALA A 270 22.20 -1.48 3.51
CA ALA A 270 22.78 -2.81 3.69
C ALA A 270 23.06 -3.51 2.34
N ALA A 271 22.13 -3.41 1.37
CA ALA A 271 22.31 -3.97 0.04
C ALA A 271 23.44 -3.30 -0.73
N ALA A 272 23.60 -1.97 -0.63
CA ALA A 272 24.71 -1.28 -1.26
C ALA A 272 26.07 -1.79 -0.74
N ALA A 273 26.21 -1.95 0.58
CA ALA A 273 27.41 -2.50 1.19
C ALA A 273 27.66 -3.96 0.75
N ARG A 274 26.62 -4.79 0.76
CA ARG A 274 26.71 -6.21 0.43
C ARG A 274 27.02 -6.47 -1.04
N VAL A 275 26.42 -5.70 -1.93
CA VAL A 275 26.72 -5.75 -3.37
C VAL A 275 28.15 -5.30 -3.62
N THR A 276 28.62 -4.24 -2.95
CA THR A 276 30.00 -3.77 -3.08
C THR A 276 30.99 -4.86 -2.68
N GLU A 277 30.77 -5.50 -1.53
CA GLU A 277 31.59 -6.64 -1.09
C GLU A 277 31.59 -7.78 -2.11
N TYR A 278 30.40 -8.14 -2.63
CA TYR A 278 30.25 -9.21 -3.61
C TYR A 278 30.98 -8.91 -4.92
N VAL A 279 30.84 -7.69 -5.45
CA VAL A 279 31.49 -7.25 -6.69
C VAL A 279 33.01 -7.21 -6.52
N LEU A 280 33.52 -6.66 -5.41
CA LEU A 280 34.97 -6.57 -5.16
C LEU A 280 35.63 -7.93 -4.95
N ARG A 281 34.91 -8.91 -4.39
CA ARG A 281 35.43 -10.27 -4.18
C ARG A 281 35.45 -11.11 -5.46
N ARG A 282 34.61 -10.81 -6.45
CA ARG A 282 34.62 -11.51 -7.75
C ARG A 282 35.75 -10.99 -8.63
N LYS A 283 36.83 -11.77 -8.72
CA LYS A 283 37.95 -11.52 -9.66
C LYS A 283 37.67 -11.97 -11.12
N THR A 284 36.46 -12.41 -11.47
CA THR A 284 36.12 -12.85 -12.84
C THR A 284 34.63 -12.65 -13.16
N PRO A 285 34.28 -12.13 -14.36
CA PRO A 285 32.89 -11.81 -14.72
C PRO A 285 32.06 -13.05 -15.07
N PHE A 286 30.77 -13.02 -14.71
CA PHE A 286 29.81 -14.10 -14.87
C PHE A 286 29.32 -14.22 -16.33
N LYS A 287 29.61 -15.34 -17.01
CA LYS A 287 28.89 -15.74 -18.22
C LYS A 287 27.72 -16.63 -17.81
N VAL A 288 26.49 -16.12 -17.91
CA VAL A 288 25.30 -16.99 -17.88
C VAL A 288 25.31 -17.79 -19.18
N MET A 289 25.80 -19.02 -19.12
CA MET A 289 25.68 -19.95 -20.25
C MET A 289 24.22 -20.37 -20.36
N ARG A 290 23.60 -20.08 -21.52
CA ARG A 290 22.32 -20.68 -21.90
C ARG A 290 22.56 -22.18 -22.13
N SER A 291 21.83 -23.02 -21.40
CA SER A 291 21.54 -24.41 -21.82
C SER A 291 20.38 -24.40 -22.79
#